data_AF-A0AAW0BPY9-F1
#
_entry.id   AF-A0AAW0BPY9-F1
#
_cell.length_a   1.000
_cell.length_b   1.000
_cell.length_c   1.000
_cell.angle_alpha   90.00
_cell.angle_beta   90.00
_cell.angle_gamma   90.00
#
_symmetry.space_group_name_H-M   'P 1'
#
loop_
_entity.id
_entity.type
_entity.pdbx_description
1 polymer ?
#
loop_
_entity_poly.entity_id
_entity_poly.type
_entity_poly.pdbx_seq_one_letter_code
_entity_poly.pdbx_strand_id
1 'polypeptide(L)'
;MGKSGGSAPTVRSVVDGYNLPMAFVNNGGCSFASCPVDLATSCPVDLAGPFDRDGQPVGCKSACLRDALAGNAGNSSNCCTGSFGSQAACPTSGIEHYSYFKQSCPDSFAYAFDESSGTAIFQCPKAVKFDEDVEYTVTFCPDPFNL
;
A
#
# COMPACT_ATOMS: atom_id res chain seq x y z
N MET A 1 -16.52 -28.76 18.38
CA MET A 1 -16.08 -27.36 18.22
C MET A 1 -15.60 -27.16 16.80
N GLY A 2 -16.33 -26.42 15.95
CA GLY A 2 -15.84 -26.06 14.62
C GLY A 2 -14.88 -24.88 14.75
N LYS A 3 -13.64 -25.02 14.29
CA LYS A 3 -12.77 -23.86 14.05
C LYS A 3 -13.40 -23.08 12.90
N SER A 4 -14.04 -21.95 13.21
CA SER A 4 -14.38 -20.91 12.24
C SER A 4 -13.07 -20.31 11.73
N GLY A 5 -12.43 -20.99 10.77
CA GLY A 5 -11.18 -20.56 10.15
C GLY A 5 -11.46 -19.43 9.17
N GLY A 6 -11.56 -18.20 9.68
CA GLY A 6 -11.52 -17.02 8.84
C GLY A 6 -10.11 -16.83 8.31
N SER A 7 -9.97 -16.70 6.99
CA SER A 7 -8.70 -16.34 6.38
C SER A 7 -8.37 -14.88 6.64
N ALA A 8 -7.16 -14.60 7.12
CA ALA A 8 -6.69 -13.22 7.23
C ALA A 8 -6.46 -12.65 5.81
N PRO A 9 -6.99 -11.45 5.50
CA PRO A 9 -6.69 -10.81 4.23
C PRO A 9 -5.24 -10.34 4.16
N THR A 10 -4.63 -10.41 2.97
CA THR A 10 -3.36 -9.74 2.69
C THR A 10 -3.62 -8.30 2.25
N VAL A 11 -2.91 -7.38 2.86
CA VAL A 11 -2.94 -5.95 2.51
C VAL A 11 -1.52 -5.45 2.30
N ARG A 12 -1.36 -4.58 1.31
CA ARG A 12 -0.14 -3.80 1.08
C ARG A 12 -0.52 -2.33 1.13
N SER A 13 0.31 -1.51 1.76
CA SER A 13 0.03 -0.09 1.93
C SER A 13 1.25 0.75 1.64
N VAL A 14 1.05 1.83 0.90
CA VAL A 14 1.98 2.95 0.75
C VAL A 14 1.41 4.23 1.39
N VAL A 15 0.40 4.09 2.27
CA VAL A 15 -0.20 5.21 3.03
C VAL A 15 0.83 5.91 3.91
N ASP A 16 1.82 5.17 4.40
CA ASP A 16 2.95 5.72 5.18
C ASP A 16 4.18 6.00 4.30
N GLY A 17 4.01 6.01 2.98
CA GLY A 17 5.10 6.13 2.02
C GLY A 17 5.75 4.79 1.66
N TYR A 18 6.87 4.90 0.97
CA TYR A 18 7.60 3.81 0.32
C TYR A 18 9.10 3.97 0.56
N ASN A 19 9.80 2.85 0.71
CA ASN A 19 11.26 2.79 0.80
C ASN A 19 11.90 1.66 -0.03
N LEU A 20 11.19 0.58 -0.38
CA LEU A 20 11.68 -0.48 -1.27
C LEU A 20 10.55 -1.32 -1.88
N PRO A 21 10.76 -1.95 -3.06
CA PRO A 21 9.76 -2.76 -3.71
C PRO A 21 9.52 -4.05 -2.92
N MET A 22 8.30 -4.55 -2.97
CA MET A 22 7.91 -5.69 -2.16
C MET A 22 6.79 -6.48 -2.84
N ALA A 23 6.78 -7.79 -2.63
CA ALA A 23 5.69 -8.69 -3.00
C ALA A 23 5.29 -9.58 -1.83
N PHE A 24 3.99 -9.81 -1.68
CA PHE A 24 3.45 -10.89 -0.86
C PHE A 24 3.01 -11.97 -1.83
N VAL A 25 3.45 -13.20 -1.68
CA VAL A 25 2.98 -14.36 -2.47
C VAL A 25 2.51 -15.43 -1.49
N ASN A 26 1.50 -16.20 -1.86
CA ASN A 26 0.99 -17.29 -1.02
C ASN A 26 1.01 -18.62 -1.76
N ASN A 27 1.11 -19.71 -1.01
CA ASN A 27 1.05 -21.08 -1.56
C ASN A 27 -0.40 -21.56 -1.79
N GLY A 28 -1.41 -20.79 -1.38
CA GLY A 28 -2.83 -21.12 -1.47
C GLY A 28 -3.47 -20.89 -2.84
N GLY A 29 -2.72 -20.33 -3.81
CA GLY A 29 -3.20 -20.07 -5.17
C GLY A 29 -4.25 -18.97 -5.28
N CYS A 30 -4.33 -18.08 -4.29
CA CYS A 30 -5.22 -16.92 -4.29
C CYS A 30 -4.48 -15.64 -4.72
N SER A 31 -5.24 -14.60 -5.07
CA SER A 31 -4.69 -13.28 -5.39
C SER A 31 -3.80 -12.74 -4.27
N PHE A 32 -2.81 -11.93 -4.64
CA PHE A 32 -1.78 -11.46 -3.74
C PHE A 32 -1.42 -10.01 -4.03
N ALA A 33 -0.86 -9.30 -3.03
CA ALA A 33 -0.55 -7.88 -3.15
C ALA A 33 0.93 -7.66 -3.50
N SER A 34 1.21 -7.04 -4.64
CA SER A 34 2.57 -6.74 -5.08
C SER A 34 2.74 -5.27 -5.50
N CYS A 35 3.96 -4.77 -5.32
CA CYS A 35 4.42 -3.47 -5.80
C CYS A 35 5.91 -3.65 -6.12
N PRO A 36 6.23 -4.27 -7.28
CA PRO A 36 7.60 -4.63 -7.63
C PRO A 36 8.39 -3.46 -8.25
N VAL A 37 7.72 -2.35 -8.53
CA VAL A 37 8.34 -1.15 -9.12
C VAL A 37 9.02 -0.30 -8.06
N ASP A 38 10.11 0.37 -8.45
CA ASP A 38 10.80 1.31 -7.58
C ASP A 38 10.18 2.71 -7.63
N LEU A 39 9.31 3.00 -6.65
CA LEU A 39 8.63 4.29 -6.54
C LEU A 39 9.57 5.46 -6.18
N ALA A 40 10.81 5.22 -5.74
CA ALA A 40 11.74 6.31 -5.44
C ALA A 40 12.21 7.01 -6.73
N THR A 41 12.38 6.26 -7.82
CA THR A 41 12.94 6.76 -9.09
C THR A 41 12.06 7.79 -9.80
N SER A 42 10.74 7.67 -9.65
CA SER A 42 9.74 8.56 -10.27
C SER A 42 8.92 9.33 -9.23
N CYS A 43 9.38 9.39 -7.98
CA CYS A 43 8.64 10.02 -6.91
C CYS A 43 8.39 11.51 -7.22
N PRO A 44 7.15 12.02 -7.04
CA PRO A 44 6.88 13.44 -7.14
C PRO A 44 7.85 14.27 -6.27
N VAL A 45 8.33 15.39 -6.80
CA VAL A 45 9.44 16.16 -6.21
C VAL A 45 9.16 16.60 -4.76
N ASP A 46 7.91 16.92 -4.43
CA ASP A 46 7.48 17.34 -3.10
C ASP A 46 7.32 16.18 -2.09
N LEU A 47 7.33 14.94 -2.59
CA LEU A 47 7.27 13.70 -1.81
C LEU A 47 8.60 12.94 -1.77
N ALA A 48 9.53 13.29 -2.67
CA ALA A 48 10.82 12.64 -2.80
C ALA A 48 11.61 12.69 -1.50
N GLY A 49 12.11 11.54 -1.07
CA GLY A 49 12.99 11.44 0.07
C GLY A 49 12.66 10.26 1.00
N PRO A 50 13.59 9.90 1.89
CA PRO A 50 14.88 10.56 2.14
C PRO A 50 15.86 10.44 0.97
N PHE A 51 16.91 11.27 0.98
CA PHE A 51 17.94 11.29 -0.07
C PHE A 51 19.22 10.64 0.45
N ASP A 52 19.94 9.94 -0.43
CA ASP A 52 21.28 9.44 -0.14
C ASP A 52 22.34 10.56 -0.20
N ARG A 53 23.61 10.19 -0.04
CA ARG A 53 24.74 11.13 -0.07
C ARG A 53 24.94 11.81 -1.44
N ASP A 54 24.47 11.16 -2.50
CA ASP A 54 24.62 11.59 -3.89
C ASP A 54 23.38 12.39 -4.35
N GLY A 55 22.44 12.65 -3.43
CA GLY A 55 21.23 13.43 -3.67
C GLY A 55 20.13 12.66 -4.38
N GLN A 56 20.22 11.32 -4.45
CA GLN A 56 19.19 10.49 -5.06
C GLN A 56 18.11 10.12 -4.03
N PRO A 57 16.81 10.21 -4.38
CA PRO A 57 15.76 9.74 -3.50
C PRO A 57 15.86 8.22 -3.34
N VAL A 58 15.84 7.76 -2.08
CA VAL A 58 15.79 6.33 -1.70
C VAL A 58 14.46 5.96 -1.06
N GLY A 59 13.46 6.81 -1.25
CA GLY A 59 12.10 6.63 -0.76
C GLY A 59 11.16 7.66 -1.36
N CYS A 60 9.87 7.43 -1.11
CA CYS A 60 8.81 8.32 -1.55
C CYS A 60 7.77 8.44 -0.44
N LYS A 61 7.62 9.63 0.14
CA LYS A 61 6.61 9.89 1.16
C LYS A 61 5.22 9.78 0.54
N SER A 62 4.22 9.36 1.30
CA SER A 62 2.84 9.69 0.93
C SER A 62 2.57 11.18 1.20
N ALA A 63 1.53 11.73 0.59
CA ALA A 63 1.08 13.08 0.91
C ALA A 63 0.71 13.22 2.40
N CYS A 64 0.13 12.19 3.01
CA CYS A 64 -0.14 12.21 4.45
C CYS A 64 1.15 12.25 5.27
N LEU A 65 2.14 11.40 4.96
CA LEU A 65 3.39 11.39 5.72
C LEU A 65 4.09 12.76 5.61
N ARG A 66 4.07 13.39 4.44
CA ARG A 66 4.58 14.76 4.27
C ARG A 66 3.84 15.74 5.19
N ASP A 67 2.51 15.74 5.18
CA ASP A 67 1.71 16.64 6.04
C ASP A 67 1.94 16.36 7.53
N ALA A 68 2.07 15.10 7.92
CA ALA A 68 2.34 14.67 9.29
C ALA A 68 3.71 15.16 9.78
N LEU A 69 4.76 15.03 8.96
CA LEU A 69 6.09 15.55 9.27
C LEU A 69 6.11 17.09 9.33
N ALA A 70 5.20 17.76 8.64
CA ALA A 70 4.98 19.20 8.73
C ALA A 70 4.09 19.63 9.92
N GLY A 71 3.61 18.69 10.75
CA GLY A 71 2.75 18.97 11.90
C GLY A 71 1.28 19.23 11.54
N ASN A 72 0.86 18.93 10.30
CA ASN A 72 -0.47 19.26 9.77
C ASN A 72 -1.43 18.05 9.69
N ALA A 73 -1.07 16.92 10.30
CA ALA A 73 -1.90 15.70 10.26
C ALA A 73 -3.21 15.79 11.06
N GLY A 74 -3.47 16.83 11.87
CA GLY A 74 -4.67 16.92 12.70
C GLY A 74 -5.97 17.20 11.92
N ASN A 75 -5.88 17.88 10.78
CA ASN A 75 -7.01 18.19 9.91
C ASN A 75 -6.53 18.31 8.46
N SER A 76 -6.14 17.19 7.86
CA SER A 76 -5.59 17.11 6.50
C SER A 76 -6.45 16.19 5.64
N SER A 77 -6.73 16.63 4.41
CA SER A 77 -7.35 15.77 3.39
C SER A 77 -6.44 14.59 3.05
N ASN A 78 -5.14 14.80 2.94
CA ASN A 78 -4.18 13.75 2.59
C ASN A 78 -4.11 12.65 3.67
N CYS A 79 -4.33 13.01 4.94
CA CYS A 79 -4.38 12.06 6.05
C CYS A 79 -5.78 11.56 6.41
N CYS A 80 -6.84 12.10 5.79
CA CYS A 80 -8.22 11.83 6.16
C CYS A 80 -8.50 12.01 7.67
N THR A 81 -8.09 13.14 8.23
CA THR A 81 -8.24 13.46 9.65
C THR A 81 -9.08 14.73 9.85
N GLY A 82 -9.57 14.95 11.08
CA GLY A 82 -10.39 16.11 11.41
C GLY A 82 -11.68 16.16 10.60
N SER A 83 -11.92 17.25 9.88
CA SER A 83 -13.06 17.43 8.97
C SER A 83 -13.08 16.41 7.81
N PHE A 84 -11.96 15.74 7.54
CA PHE A 84 -11.82 14.70 6.52
C PHE A 84 -11.88 13.28 7.11
N GLY A 85 -12.32 13.11 8.37
CA GLY A 85 -12.30 11.84 9.10
C GLY A 85 -13.29 10.75 8.62
N SER A 86 -13.94 10.91 7.47
CA SER A 86 -14.86 9.92 6.91
C SER A 86 -14.64 9.76 5.42
N GLN A 87 -14.96 8.58 4.87
CA GLN A 87 -14.82 8.30 3.44
C GLN A 87 -15.58 9.32 2.57
N ALA A 88 -16.78 9.73 2.99
CA ALA A 88 -17.57 10.73 2.27
C ALA A 88 -16.89 12.12 2.27
N ALA A 89 -16.19 12.47 3.35
CA ALA A 89 -15.48 13.74 3.48
C ALA A 89 -14.05 13.69 2.92
N CYS A 90 -13.49 12.50 2.66
CA CYS A 90 -12.13 12.29 2.16
C CYS A 90 -12.14 11.50 0.83
N PRO A 91 -12.67 12.09 -0.26
CA PRO A 91 -12.63 11.46 -1.56
C PRO A 91 -11.20 11.42 -2.11
N THR A 92 -10.93 10.47 -3.01
CA THR A 92 -9.63 10.35 -3.69
C THR A 92 -9.22 11.60 -4.45
N SER A 93 -10.16 12.44 -4.88
CA SER A 93 -9.89 13.75 -5.51
C SER A 93 -9.22 14.76 -4.59
N GLY A 94 -9.31 14.57 -3.26
CA GLY A 94 -8.64 15.40 -2.26
C GLY A 94 -7.30 14.84 -1.78
N ILE A 95 -6.87 13.70 -2.34
CA ILE A 95 -5.60 13.04 -2.00
C ILE A 95 -4.58 13.36 -3.09
N GLU A 96 -3.55 14.11 -2.72
CA GLU A 96 -2.46 14.43 -3.63
C GLU A 96 -1.69 13.17 -4.03
N HIS A 97 -1.32 13.10 -5.32
CA HIS A 97 -0.54 12.01 -5.91
C HIS A 97 -1.15 10.60 -5.76
N TYR A 98 -2.43 10.47 -5.40
CA TYR A 98 -3.11 9.17 -5.32
C TYR A 98 -2.98 8.36 -6.63
N SER A 99 -3.14 9.04 -7.77
CA SER A 99 -3.02 8.43 -9.10
C SER A 99 -1.60 7.90 -9.37
N TYR A 100 -0.55 8.56 -8.89
CA TYR A 100 0.84 8.09 -9.01
C TYR A 100 1.02 6.74 -8.31
N PHE A 101 0.60 6.66 -7.04
CA PHE A 101 0.72 5.44 -6.25
C PHE A 101 -0.14 4.30 -6.81
N LYS A 102 -1.40 4.56 -7.20
CA LYS A 102 -2.27 3.52 -7.75
C LYS A 102 -1.88 3.06 -9.14
N GLN A 103 -1.39 3.93 -10.01
CA GLN A 103 -0.94 3.50 -11.34
C GLN A 103 0.33 2.66 -11.24
N SER A 104 1.23 3.01 -10.32
CA SER A 104 2.48 2.29 -10.14
C SER A 104 2.28 0.98 -9.38
N CYS A 105 1.40 0.97 -8.37
CA CYS A 105 1.09 -0.19 -7.54
C CYS A 105 -0.44 -0.33 -7.36
N PRO A 106 -1.15 -0.87 -8.36
CA PRO A 106 -2.61 -1.01 -8.34
C PRO A 106 -3.14 -1.81 -7.16
N ASP A 107 -2.36 -2.79 -6.71
CA ASP A 107 -2.73 -3.76 -5.67
C ASP A 107 -2.37 -3.28 -4.24
N SER A 108 -2.16 -1.98 -4.07
CA SER A 108 -1.80 -1.35 -2.79
C SER A 108 -2.82 -0.33 -2.33
N PHE A 109 -2.97 -0.19 -1.02
CA PHE A 109 -3.58 0.98 -0.39
C PHE A 109 -2.68 2.19 -0.63
N ALA A 110 -3.20 3.21 -1.30
CA ALA A 110 -2.51 4.49 -1.51
C ALA A 110 -3.02 5.59 -0.57
N TYR A 111 -4.16 5.39 0.11
CA TYR A 111 -4.69 6.31 1.13
C TYR A 111 -5.57 5.57 2.16
N ALA A 112 -6.06 6.28 3.18
CA ALA A 112 -6.76 5.70 4.33
C ALA A 112 -8.06 4.95 4.01
N PHE A 113 -8.83 5.38 3.01
CA PHE A 113 -10.13 4.76 2.65
C PHE A 113 -10.10 4.01 1.30
N ASP A 114 -8.92 3.47 0.94
CA ASP A 114 -8.69 2.82 -0.35
C ASP A 114 -9.32 1.42 -0.48
N GLU A 115 -10.00 0.94 0.56
CA GLU A 115 -10.84 -0.25 0.49
C GLU A 115 -11.88 -0.15 -0.63
N SER A 116 -12.36 1.06 -0.91
CA SER A 116 -13.33 1.34 -1.96
C SER A 116 -12.81 1.12 -3.38
N SER A 117 -11.49 1.02 -3.57
CA SER A 117 -10.92 0.66 -4.88
C SER A 117 -11.16 -0.80 -5.25
N GLY A 118 -11.43 -1.67 -4.27
CA GLY A 118 -11.58 -3.12 -4.48
C GLY A 118 -10.31 -3.84 -4.94
N THR A 119 -9.15 -3.17 -4.91
CA THR A 119 -7.87 -3.69 -5.42
C THR A 119 -6.81 -3.85 -4.33
N ALA A 120 -7.05 -3.35 -3.12
CA ALA A 120 -6.03 -3.26 -2.07
C ALA A 120 -6.15 -4.32 -0.96
N ILE A 121 -7.23 -5.11 -0.95
CA ILE A 121 -7.48 -6.18 0.01
C ILE A 121 -7.68 -7.48 -0.75
N PHE A 122 -6.82 -8.46 -0.50
CA PHE A 122 -6.97 -9.80 -1.08
C PHE A 122 -7.30 -10.80 0.00
N GLN A 123 -8.48 -11.40 -0.10
CA GLN A 123 -8.86 -12.51 0.75
C GLN A 123 -8.37 -13.82 0.14
N CYS A 124 -7.70 -14.63 0.96
CA CYS A 124 -7.32 -15.98 0.60
C CYS A 124 -8.18 -16.99 1.34
N PRO A 125 -9.46 -17.21 0.97
CA PRO A 125 -10.30 -18.19 1.65
C PRO A 125 -9.57 -19.52 1.71
N LYS A 126 -9.54 -20.15 2.89
CA LYS A 126 -8.86 -21.43 3.18
C LYS A 126 -8.90 -22.29 1.92
N ALA A 127 -7.74 -22.56 1.33
CA ALA A 127 -7.67 -23.22 0.04
C ALA A 127 -8.39 -24.57 0.15
N VAL A 128 -9.55 -24.69 -0.48
CA VAL A 128 -10.41 -25.89 -0.45
C VAL A 128 -9.74 -27.10 -1.12
N LYS A 129 -8.48 -26.97 -1.56
CA LYS A 129 -7.74 -27.99 -2.30
C LYS A 129 -6.81 -28.84 -1.45
N PHE A 130 -6.36 -28.35 -0.30
CA PHE A 130 -5.46 -29.08 0.60
C PHE A 130 -5.82 -28.63 2.01
N ASP A 131 -5.99 -29.56 2.94
CA ASP A 131 -6.26 -29.28 4.36
C ASP A 131 -5.02 -28.68 5.06
N GLU A 132 -4.30 -27.78 4.37
CA GLU A 132 -3.02 -27.19 4.73
C GLU A 132 -3.18 -25.69 4.99
N ASP A 133 -2.35 -25.18 5.89
CA ASP A 133 -2.30 -23.77 6.22
C ASP A 133 -1.77 -22.94 5.04
N VAL A 134 -2.32 -21.74 4.84
CA VAL A 134 -1.82 -20.80 3.83
C VAL A 134 -0.54 -20.17 4.35
N GLU A 135 0.57 -20.41 3.67
CA GLU A 135 1.86 -19.77 3.93
C GLU A 135 2.02 -18.55 3.04
N TYR A 136 2.63 -17.50 3.60
CA TYR A 136 2.93 -16.25 2.91
C TYR A 136 4.44 -16.04 2.83
N THR A 137 4.94 -15.80 1.63
CA THR A 137 6.32 -15.37 1.38
C THR A 137 6.34 -13.87 1.14
N VAL A 138 7.19 -13.17 1.89
CA VAL A 138 7.45 -11.74 1.69
C VAL A 138 8.79 -11.61 0.98
N THR A 139 8.77 -11.07 -0.24
CA THR A 139 9.97 -10.81 -1.01
C THR A 139 10.24 -9.32 -1.05
N PHE A 140 11.44 -8.91 -0.63
CA PHE A 140 11.96 -7.57 -0.79
C PHE A 140 12.73 -7.46 -2.11
N CYS A 141 12.54 -6.37 -2.83
CA CYS A 141 13.08 -6.16 -4.18
C CYS A 141 12.81 -7.34 -5.14
N PRO A 142 11.54 -7.78 -5.29
CA PRO A 142 11.20 -8.84 -6.22
C PRO A 142 11.51 -8.45 -7.66
N ASP A 143 11.80 -9.44 -8.49
CA ASP A 143 11.92 -9.24 -9.94
C ASP A 143 10.51 -8.90 -10.50
N PRO A 144 10.30 -7.72 -11.11
CA PRO A 144 9.00 -7.35 -11.68
C PRO A 144 8.55 -8.27 -12.81
N PHE A 145 9.44 -9.07 -13.39
CA PHE A 145 9.12 -10.01 -14.46
C PHE A 145 8.90 -11.45 -13.96
N ASN A 146 9.10 -11.73 -12.67
CA ASN A 146 9.06 -13.09 -12.13
C ASN A 146 8.39 -13.14 -10.76
N LEU A 147 7.12 -12.74 -10.73
CA LEU A 147 6.21 -12.81 -9.57
C LEU A 147 5.30 -14.04 -9.62
#